data_AF-A0A560C6A9-F1
#
_entry.id   AF-A0A560C6A9-F1
#
_cell.length_a   1.000
_cell.length_b   1.000
_cell.length_c   1.000
_cell.angle_alpha   90.00
_cell.angle_beta   90.00
_cell.angle_gamma   90.00
#
_symmetry.space_group_name_H-M   'P 1'
#
loop_
_entity.id
_entity.type
_entity.pdbx_description
1 polymer ?
#
loop_
_entity_poly.entity_id
_entity_poly.type
_entity_poly.pdbx_seq_one_letter_code
_entity_poly.pdbx_strand_id
1 'polypeptide(L)'
;MHPMPRDSRPDGTFAPLSEGCRFVMNRRERHDSDIVETRLMLRKAIRVMGEEAAGMVYEPERLTRKGAATGAAFRSTPAPNVDA
;
A
#
# COMPACT_ATOMS: atom_id res chain seq x y z
N MET A 1 5.45 12.65 -19.69
CA MET A 1 5.30 11.78 -18.50
C MET A 1 6.44 12.10 -17.54
N HIS A 2 6.15 12.55 -16.32
CA HIS A 2 7.18 12.65 -15.29
C HIS A 2 7.43 11.26 -14.69
N PRO A 3 8.69 10.86 -14.44
CA PRO A 3 8.97 9.59 -13.78
C PRO A 3 8.42 9.63 -12.35
N MET A 4 7.65 8.60 -11.99
CA MET A 4 7.15 8.45 -10.62
C MET A 4 8.33 8.29 -9.65
N PRO A 5 8.35 9.00 -8.51
CA PRO A 5 9.38 8.83 -7.50
C PRO A 5 9.46 7.37 -7.04
N ARG A 6 10.69 6.86 -6.88
CA ARG A 6 10.95 5.50 -6.40
C ARG A 6 11.69 5.57 -5.07
N ASP A 7 11.30 4.70 -4.14
CA ASP A 7 12.07 4.48 -2.92
C ASP A 7 13.49 4.03 -3.30
N SER A 8 14.50 4.60 -2.65
CA SER A 8 15.91 4.27 -2.93
C SER A 8 16.31 2.90 -2.39
N ARG A 9 15.50 2.33 -1.48
CA ARG A 9 15.75 1.00 -0.92
C ARG A 9 15.36 -0.09 -1.92
N PRO A 10 16.19 -1.16 -2.05
CA PRO A 10 15.85 -2.29 -2.91
C PRO A 10 14.60 -3.04 -2.41
N ASP A 11 14.33 -3.03 -1.10
CA ASP A 11 13.08 -3.49 -0.51
C ASP A 11 12.79 -2.74 0.81
N GLY A 12 11.55 -2.26 0.97
CA GLY A 12 11.10 -1.42 2.07
C GLY A 12 10.42 -2.18 3.21
N THR A 13 10.33 -3.51 3.15
CA THR A 13 9.54 -4.37 4.06
C THR A 13 9.78 -4.11 5.55
N PHE A 14 11.03 -3.88 5.94
CA PHE A 14 11.37 -3.70 7.35
C PHE A 14 10.87 -2.38 7.94
N ALA A 15 10.67 -1.36 7.11
CA ALA A 15 10.29 -0.04 7.60
C ALA A 15 8.87 0.02 8.21
N PRO A 16 7.82 -0.57 7.60
CA PRO A 16 6.53 -0.75 8.26
C PRO A 16 6.61 -1.52 9.59
N LEU A 17 7.50 -2.52 9.68
CA LEU A 17 7.63 -3.34 10.87
C LEU A 17 8.26 -2.57 12.05
N SER A 18 9.23 -1.69 11.77
CA SER A 18 9.91 -0.90 12.80
C SER A 18 9.20 0.41 13.13
N GLU A 19 8.57 1.06 12.14
CA GLU A 19 7.97 2.40 12.29
C GLU A 19 6.45 2.33 12.55
N GLY A 20 5.82 1.17 12.36
CA GLY A 20 4.37 0.99 12.50
C GLY A 20 3.59 1.94 11.60
N CYS A 21 2.47 2.49 12.11
CA CYS A 21 1.63 3.42 11.36
C CYS A 21 2.36 4.72 10.96
N ARG A 22 3.46 5.09 11.64
CA ARG A 22 4.25 6.28 11.28
C ARG A 22 5.05 6.10 9.99
N PHE A 23 5.29 4.87 9.55
CA PHE A 23 6.01 4.58 8.31
C PHE A 23 5.54 5.43 7.13
N VAL A 24 4.23 5.48 6.96
CA VAL A 24 3.56 6.14 5.84
C VAL A 24 3.79 7.66 5.89
N MET A 25 3.70 8.25 7.09
CA MET A 25 3.91 9.70 7.31
C MET A 25 5.38 10.09 7.20
N ASN A 26 6.29 9.36 7.84
CA ASN A 26 7.74 9.63 7.80
C ASN A 26 8.28 9.59 6.36
N ARG A 27 7.67 8.75 5.50
CA ARG A 27 8.03 8.66 4.08
C ARG A 27 7.37 9.74 3.23
N ARG A 28 6.28 10.37 3.65
CA ARG A 28 5.73 11.56 2.99
C ARG A 28 6.72 12.71 3.06
N GLU A 29 7.13 13.01 4.28
CA GLU A 29 8.05 14.12 4.60
C GLU A 29 9.37 13.98 3.86
N ARG A 30 9.83 12.74 3.63
CA ARG A 30 11.10 12.47 2.94
C ARG A 30 11.04 12.64 1.42
N HIS A 31 9.90 12.38 0.80
CA HIS A 31 9.78 12.32 -0.67
C HIS A 31 9.04 13.51 -1.28
N ASP A 32 8.40 14.35 -0.44
CA ASP A 32 7.56 15.47 -0.87
C ASP A 32 6.59 15.07 -2.01
N SER A 33 6.03 13.86 -1.88
CA SER A 33 5.20 13.26 -2.89
C SER A 33 4.15 12.36 -2.27
N ASP A 34 2.92 12.51 -2.75
CA ASP A 34 1.78 11.70 -2.34
C ASP A 34 1.69 10.38 -3.14
N ILE A 35 2.59 10.14 -4.12
CA ILE A 35 2.71 8.88 -4.86
C ILE A 35 4.17 8.43 -4.98
N VAL A 36 4.47 7.22 -4.49
CA VAL A 36 5.82 6.66 -4.55
C VAL A 36 5.76 5.17 -4.87
N GLU A 37 6.62 4.73 -5.78
CA GLU A 37 6.87 3.31 -6.01
C GLU A 37 7.87 2.76 -4.99
N THR A 38 7.57 1.60 -4.42
CA THR A 38 8.48 0.89 -3.51
C THR A 38 8.38 -0.61 -3.73
N ARG A 39 9.13 -1.40 -2.95
CA ARG A 39 8.97 -2.85 -2.86
C ARG A 39 8.59 -3.22 -1.44
N LEU A 40 7.55 -4.04 -1.30
CA LEU A 40 7.12 -4.63 -0.04
C LEU A 40 6.93 -6.13 -0.26
N MET A 41 7.49 -6.95 0.63
CA MET A 41 7.52 -8.39 0.52
C MET A 41 8.06 -8.86 -0.85
N LEU A 42 9.13 -8.22 -1.34
CA LEU A 42 9.77 -8.46 -2.64
C LEU A 42 8.88 -8.15 -3.87
N ARG A 43 7.69 -7.60 -3.66
CA ARG A 43 6.75 -7.23 -4.72
C ARG A 43 6.76 -5.73 -4.92
N LYS A 44 6.65 -5.30 -6.18
CA LYS A 44 6.43 -3.89 -6.51
C LYS A 44 5.10 -3.45 -5.90
N ALA A 45 5.13 -2.33 -5.19
CA ALA A 45 3.98 -1.72 -4.54
C ALA A 45 3.96 -0.23 -4.87
N ILE A 46 2.76 0.33 -4.99
CA ILE A 46 2.55 1.77 -5.13
C ILE A 46 1.92 2.24 -3.81
N ARG A 47 2.57 3.20 -3.17
CA ARG A 47 2.02 3.91 -2.02
C ARG A 47 1.41 5.21 -2.51
N VAL A 48 0.15 5.43 -2.18
CA VAL A 48 -0.60 6.64 -2.50
C VAL A 48 -1.17 7.25 -1.22
N MET A 49 -1.28 8.58 -1.17
CA MET A 49 -1.77 9.31 0.00
C MET A 49 -2.61 10.53 -0.39
N GLY A 50 -3.37 11.05 0.56
CA GLY A 50 -4.27 12.18 0.34
C GLY A 50 -5.68 11.76 -0.06
N GLU A 51 -6.56 12.75 -0.14
CA GLU A 51 -7.99 12.57 -0.40
C GLU A 51 -8.26 11.98 -1.79
N GLU A 52 -7.63 12.54 -2.82
CA GLU A 52 -7.70 12.05 -4.20
C GLU A 52 -7.27 10.58 -4.32
N ALA A 53 -6.20 10.20 -3.62
CA ALA A 53 -5.72 8.83 -3.59
C ALA A 53 -6.71 7.89 -2.90
N ALA A 54 -7.33 8.34 -1.81
CA ALA A 54 -8.37 7.57 -1.14
C ALA A 54 -9.56 7.35 -2.07
N GLY A 55 -10.03 8.40 -2.74
CA GLY A 55 -11.09 8.31 -3.76
C GLY A 55 -10.78 7.26 -4.82
N MET A 56 -9.59 7.31 -5.41
CA MET A 56 -9.13 6.30 -6.38
C MET A 56 -9.08 4.88 -5.81
N VAL A 57 -8.63 4.71 -4.56
CA VAL A 57 -8.50 3.39 -3.91
C VAL A 57 -9.85 2.73 -3.61
N TYR A 58 -10.86 3.55 -3.32
CA TYR A 58 -12.22 3.12 -3.00
C TYR A 58 -13.17 3.13 -4.20
N GLU A 59 -12.78 3.74 -5.32
CA GLU A 59 -13.54 3.66 -6.56
C GLU A 59 -13.75 2.19 -6.97
N PRO A 60 -15.01 1.76 -7.15
CA PRO A 60 -15.30 0.39 -7.55
C PRO A 60 -14.63 0.07 -8.90
N GLU A 61 -14.31 -1.22 -9.09
CA GLU A 61 -13.76 -1.77 -10.35
C GLU A 61 -12.33 -1.29 -10.73
N ARG A 62 -11.76 -0.29 -10.05
CA ARG A 62 -10.37 0.15 -10.29
C ARG A 62 -9.32 -0.75 -9.66
N LEU A 63 -9.64 -1.34 -8.51
CA LEU A 63 -8.73 -2.19 -7.74
C LEU A 63 -9.48 -3.40 -7.18
N THR A 64 -8.85 -4.58 -7.25
CA THR A 64 -9.36 -5.78 -6.58
C THR A 64 -8.76 -5.94 -5.18
N ARG A 65 -9.55 -6.47 -4.24
CA ARG A 65 -9.07 -6.88 -2.91
C ARG A 65 -8.75 -8.37 -2.83
N LYS A 66 -9.19 -9.16 -3.82
CA LYS A 66 -8.95 -10.61 -3.87
C LYS A 66 -7.45 -10.88 -4.04
N GLY A 67 -6.84 -11.51 -3.04
CA GLY A 67 -5.39 -11.79 -3.03
C GLY A 67 -4.50 -10.56 -2.79
N ALA A 68 -5.09 -9.42 -2.40
CA ALA A 68 -4.32 -8.22 -2.07
C ALA A 68 -3.58 -8.34 -0.73
N ALA A 69 -4.18 -9.02 0.24
CA ALA A 69 -3.53 -9.36 1.51
C ALA A 69 -2.49 -10.48 1.29
N THR A 70 -1.29 -10.30 1.85
CA THR A 70 -0.22 -11.30 1.77
C THR A 70 -0.43 -12.43 2.78
N GLY A 71 0.02 -13.64 2.44
CA GLY A 71 -0.26 -14.90 3.14
C GLY A 71 -0.07 -14.93 4.67
N ALA A 72 0.83 -14.10 5.22
CA ALA A 72 1.01 -13.99 6.67
C ALA A 72 -0.20 -13.32 7.38
N ALA A 73 -0.86 -12.37 6.71
CA ALA A 73 -2.10 -11.74 7.15
C ALA A 73 -3.36 -12.43 6.60
N PHE A 74 -3.21 -13.20 5.52
CA PHE A 74 -4.28 -13.99 4.90
C PHE A 74 -4.41 -15.38 5.53
N ARG A 75 -4.70 -15.42 6.83
CA ARG A 75 -5.36 -16.59 7.44
C ARG A 75 -6.83 -16.23 7.63
N SER A 76 -7.59 -16.20 6.54
CA SER A 76 -9.03 -16.05 6.63
C SER A 76 -9.66 -17.43 6.85
N THR A 77 -10.24 -17.66 8.02
CA THR A 77 -11.51 -18.37 8.05
C THR A 77 -12.45 -17.54 7.16
N PRO A 78 -13.15 -18.12 6.17
CA PRO A 78 -14.05 -17.35 5.32
C PRO A 78 -15.06 -16.62 6.21
N ALA A 79 -15.29 -15.33 5.93
CA ALA A 79 -16.36 -14.59 6.58
C ALA A 79 -17.69 -15.30 6.28
N PRO A 80 -18.58 -15.50 7.28
CA PRO A 80 -19.90 -16.04 7.00
C PRO A 80 -20.60 -15.10 6.00
N ASN A 81 -21.17 -15.68 4.94
CA ASN A 81 -21.93 -14.97 3.92
C ASN A 81 -22.88 -13.98 4.57
N VAL A 82 -22.69 -12.69 4.27
CA VAL A 82 -23.66 -11.63 4.59
C VAL A 82 -24.54 -11.41 3.36
N ASP A 83 -25.35 -12.41 3.06
CA ASP A 83 -26.55 -12.25 2.23
C ASP A 83 -27.76 -12.48 3.16
N ALA A 84 -28.35 -11.39 3.62
CA ALA A 84 -29.69 -11.32 4.20
C ALA A 84 -30.28 -9.92 3.94
#